data_AF-A0A816QWA9-F1
#
_entry.id   AF-A0A816QWA9-F1
#
_cell.length_a   1.000
_cell.length_b   1.000
_cell.length_c   1.000
_cell.angle_alpha   90.00
_cell.angle_beta   90.00
_cell.angle_gamma   90.00
#
_symmetry.space_group_name_H-M   'P 1'
#
loop_
_entity.id
_entity.type
_entity.pdbx_description
1 polymer ?
#
loop_
_entity_poly.entity_id
_entity_poly.type
_entity_poly.pdbx_seq_one_letter_code
_entity_poly.pdbx_strand_id
1 'polypeptide(L)'
;MYKIRNNTLQHKQKQLRYINIEINTQNSILNHYFKTSQPTRQHQDDLRWINKFNENFENKLIEKRDKKIKTLKENQVQEQSPKPQTTKTMNSKITYDTSNVINISKIHLSQEQLKVISKGLKFVPTPRSINTITTVVNCEKSLFSTPKLIKSAAISEISTFIQKWRKPTKFNMNKEETKLLKEIKSIQDIVIIQADKGGKIVIMNKNDYFNKIEEKLNDLNVYEQVKNDPTIIKTEINKKVTKMLKQNKITDQNKYYLTSIDDLPKIRGQPKLHKIDTPMRIVTCSRDTITSPISQFIFRIIKELRTTLSGVVCNTSNFIKIITDVKLNQDEHLASLDIQDLYTNIPVNKAIDITLKRLDESKKLDNLPFTKTDIKELLILAFTYGNTLSPILADIYMDEYQKQHLHEVNIPNKIWRYVDDILIITKMNKTQLDKYVNDLNKIRGTIKFTSEFEQNDQINYLDTMLTKTIINNETILKIRWFRKDTAADRLLNYESSHGKSIKNNIVKNMTTRILETTQDNIDQQEDLNKLRSMLLKSNYPLKEIEKLIKQTCQEFKSNKNKSNDKNDDIAGQIKDKNNDEFICSLTLPYVPGMEVLKRRLEKKLKIKLFFSYP
;
A
#
# COMPACT_ATOMS: atom_id res chain seq x y z
N MET A 1 29.42 -42.50 -5.55
CA MET A 1 29.77 -41.44 -6.53
C MET A 1 29.55 -41.82 -8.00
N TYR A 2 29.87 -43.04 -8.44
CA TYR A 2 29.69 -43.50 -9.83
C TYR A 2 28.22 -43.43 -10.35
N LYS A 3 27.24 -43.80 -9.51
CA LYS A 3 25.79 -43.68 -9.81
C LYS A 3 25.31 -42.23 -9.99
N ILE A 4 25.87 -41.27 -9.25
CA ILE A 4 25.53 -39.85 -9.34
C ILE A 4 26.11 -39.26 -10.63
N ARG A 5 27.34 -39.64 -11.01
CA ARG A 5 27.97 -39.23 -12.27
C ARG A 5 27.17 -39.74 -13.49
N ASN A 6 26.75 -41.00 -13.48
CA ASN A 6 25.97 -41.59 -14.57
C ASN A 6 24.55 -41.02 -14.67
N ASN A 7 23.87 -40.77 -13.55
CA ASN A 7 22.57 -40.08 -13.55
C ASN A 7 22.70 -38.63 -14.03
N THR A 8 23.79 -37.93 -13.68
CA THR A 8 24.05 -36.56 -14.16
C THR A 8 24.35 -36.53 -15.67
N LEU A 9 25.10 -37.51 -16.17
CA LEU A 9 25.40 -37.69 -17.59
C LEU A 9 24.15 -38.06 -18.39
N GLN A 10 23.32 -38.99 -17.90
CA GLN A 10 22.03 -39.32 -18.51
C GLN A 10 21.07 -38.13 -18.50
N HIS A 11 21.05 -37.34 -17.42
CA HIS A 11 20.22 -36.14 -17.36
C HIS A 11 20.70 -35.06 -18.34
N LYS A 12 22.02 -34.87 -18.49
CA LYS A 12 22.61 -33.99 -19.51
C LYS A 12 22.37 -34.51 -20.93
N GLN A 13 22.43 -35.82 -21.16
CA GLN A 13 22.11 -36.43 -22.46
C GLN A 13 20.63 -36.30 -22.80
N LYS A 14 19.72 -36.44 -21.81
CA LYS A 14 18.30 -36.14 -21.99
C LYS A 14 18.07 -34.67 -22.32
N GLN A 15 18.72 -33.74 -21.62
CA GLN A 15 18.65 -32.30 -21.93
C GLN A 15 19.19 -31.99 -23.32
N LEU A 16 20.31 -32.60 -23.73
CA LEU A 16 20.85 -32.46 -25.09
C LEU A 16 19.91 -33.07 -26.15
N ARG A 17 19.23 -34.19 -25.85
CA ARG A 17 18.19 -34.74 -26.72
C ARG A 17 17.00 -33.80 -26.86
N TYR A 18 16.50 -33.22 -25.76
CA TYR A 18 15.41 -32.24 -25.82
C TYR A 18 15.79 -30.98 -26.59
N ILE A 19 17.02 -30.48 -26.38
CA ILE A 19 17.56 -29.35 -27.15
C ILE A 19 17.69 -29.70 -28.64
N ASN A 20 18.15 -30.91 -28.98
CA ASN A 20 18.25 -31.35 -30.38
C ASN A 20 16.87 -31.56 -31.02
N ILE A 21 15.89 -32.05 -30.27
CA ILE A 21 14.49 -32.14 -30.73
C ILE A 21 13.96 -30.72 -30.98
N GLU A 22 14.17 -29.78 -30.05
CA GLU A 22 13.75 -28.39 -30.20
C GLU A 22 14.42 -27.70 -31.40
N ILE A 23 15.72 -27.90 -31.60
CA ILE A 23 16.46 -27.44 -32.78
C ILE A 23 15.90 -28.07 -34.06
N ASN A 24 15.61 -29.38 -34.06
CA ASN A 24 15.07 -30.07 -35.23
C ASN A 24 13.63 -29.64 -35.53
N THR A 25 12.81 -29.38 -34.52
CA THR A 25 11.46 -28.84 -34.67
C THR A 25 11.53 -27.41 -35.19
N GLN A 26 12.43 -26.57 -34.68
CA GLN A 26 12.67 -25.23 -35.20
C GLN A 26 13.17 -25.25 -36.64
N ASN A 27 14.10 -26.14 -36.99
CA ASN A 27 14.58 -26.34 -38.37
C ASN A 27 13.48 -26.85 -39.30
N SER A 28 12.59 -27.72 -38.82
CA SER A 28 11.44 -28.21 -39.59
C SER A 28 10.42 -27.11 -39.83
N ILE A 29 10.14 -26.27 -38.82
CA ILE A 29 9.30 -25.06 -38.94
C ILE A 29 9.95 -24.06 -39.90
N LEU A 30 11.27 -23.84 -39.80
CA LEU A 30 12.03 -22.97 -40.70
C LEU A 30 11.94 -23.47 -42.15
N ASN A 31 12.16 -24.77 -42.37
CA ASN A 31 12.07 -25.39 -43.69
C ASN A 31 10.64 -25.36 -44.26
N HIS A 32 9.63 -25.48 -43.42
CA HIS A 32 8.23 -25.31 -43.84
C HIS A 32 7.98 -23.85 -44.26
N TYR A 33 8.47 -22.89 -43.47
CA TYR A 33 8.38 -21.46 -43.76
C TYR A 33 9.13 -21.06 -45.05
N PHE A 34 10.30 -21.65 -45.30
CA PHE A 34 11.06 -21.48 -46.55
C PHE A 34 10.39 -22.12 -47.77
N LYS A 35 9.62 -23.21 -47.59
CA LYS A 35 8.86 -23.84 -48.68
C LYS A 35 7.60 -23.06 -49.06
N THR A 36 6.98 -22.34 -48.14
CA THR A 36 5.71 -21.62 -48.36
C THR A 36 5.88 -20.17 -48.85
N SER A 37 7.10 -19.65 -48.87
CA SER A 37 7.38 -18.23 -49.16
C SER A 37 7.98 -18.07 -50.56
N GLN A 38 7.24 -17.45 -51.49
CA GLN A 38 7.76 -17.06 -52.81
C GLN A 38 8.84 -15.96 -52.66
N PRO A 39 10.01 -16.08 -53.31
CA PRO A 39 11.16 -15.23 -53.04
C PRO A 39 11.04 -13.85 -53.72
N THR A 40 10.96 -12.78 -52.93
CA THR A 40 11.25 -11.42 -53.40
C THR A 40 12.71 -11.04 -53.11
N ARG A 41 13.26 -10.13 -53.93
CA ARG A 41 14.67 -9.72 -53.98
C ARG A 41 15.27 -9.24 -52.64
N GLN A 42 14.44 -8.93 -51.65
CA GLN A 42 14.83 -8.51 -50.29
C GLN A 42 15.34 -9.68 -49.42
N HIS A 43 15.01 -10.94 -49.77
CA HIS A 43 15.35 -12.13 -48.98
C HIS A 43 16.84 -12.52 -49.06
N GLN A 44 17.55 -12.14 -50.13
CA GLN A 44 18.99 -12.43 -50.27
C GLN A 44 19.86 -11.55 -49.35
N ASP A 45 19.43 -10.32 -49.08
CA ASP A 45 20.14 -9.42 -48.17
C ASP A 45 19.94 -9.84 -46.70
N ASP A 46 18.74 -10.32 -46.35
CA ASP A 46 18.44 -10.89 -45.04
C ASP A 46 19.23 -12.19 -44.78
N LEU A 47 19.35 -13.07 -45.77
CA LEU A 47 20.18 -14.28 -45.67
C LEU A 47 21.67 -13.96 -45.51
N ARG A 48 22.18 -12.94 -46.23
CA ARG A 48 23.56 -12.45 -46.07
C ARG A 48 23.78 -11.85 -44.68
N TRP A 49 22.80 -11.10 -44.16
CA TRP A 49 22.86 -10.54 -42.81
C TRP A 49 22.83 -11.61 -41.72
N ILE A 50 21.95 -12.62 -41.83
CA ILE A 50 21.82 -13.72 -40.88
C ILE A 50 23.09 -14.57 -40.85
N ASN A 51 23.66 -14.91 -42.02
CA ASN A 51 24.92 -15.65 -42.09
C ASN A 51 26.08 -14.85 -41.47
N LYS A 52 26.18 -13.55 -41.78
CA LYS A 52 27.19 -12.66 -41.19
C LYS A 52 26.98 -12.41 -39.69
N PHE A 53 25.74 -12.45 -39.21
CA PHE A 53 25.40 -12.35 -37.79
C PHE A 53 25.81 -13.62 -37.03
N ASN A 54 25.53 -14.81 -37.59
CA ASN A 54 25.94 -16.09 -37.02
C ASN A 54 27.47 -16.21 -36.95
N GLU A 55 28.19 -15.84 -38.01
CA GLU A 55 29.67 -15.85 -38.01
C GLU A 55 30.25 -14.91 -36.95
N ASN A 56 29.73 -13.69 -36.84
CA ASN A 56 30.17 -12.73 -35.82
C ASN A 56 29.82 -13.17 -34.39
N PHE A 57 28.72 -13.90 -34.23
CA PHE A 57 28.30 -14.44 -32.95
C PHE A 57 29.18 -15.62 -32.51
N GLU A 58 29.49 -16.53 -33.43
CA GLU A 58 30.43 -17.64 -33.19
C GLU A 58 31.84 -17.12 -32.87
N ASN A 59 32.34 -16.15 -33.64
CA ASN A 59 33.65 -15.52 -33.38
C ASN A 59 33.72 -14.86 -32.00
N LYS A 60 32.65 -14.20 -31.54
CA LYS A 60 32.56 -13.64 -30.17
C LYS A 60 32.51 -14.70 -29.08
N LEU A 61 31.95 -15.88 -29.36
CA LEU A 61 31.94 -17.01 -28.42
C LEU A 61 33.31 -17.65 -28.33
N ILE A 62 34.03 -17.77 -29.45
CA ILE A 62 35.42 -18.26 -29.51
C ILE A 62 36.33 -17.31 -28.73
N GLU A 63 36.26 -15.99 -28.97
CA GLU A 63 37.04 -15.00 -28.20
C GLU A 63 36.78 -15.07 -26.68
N LYS A 64 35.51 -15.25 -26.28
CA LYS A 64 35.15 -15.40 -24.86
C LYS A 64 35.69 -16.69 -24.26
N ARG A 65 35.70 -17.78 -25.03
CA ARG A 65 36.29 -19.06 -24.62
C ARG A 65 37.80 -18.90 -24.43
N ASP A 66 38.48 -18.28 -25.38
CA ASP A 66 39.94 -18.17 -25.37
C ASP A 66 40.43 -17.19 -24.30
N LYS A 67 39.70 -16.08 -24.06
CA LYS A 67 39.94 -15.20 -22.89
C LYS A 67 39.79 -15.94 -21.57
N LYS A 68 38.80 -16.85 -21.47
CA LYS A 68 38.56 -17.64 -20.27
C LYS A 68 39.61 -18.73 -20.06
N ILE A 69 40.11 -19.34 -21.13
CA ILE A 69 41.24 -20.28 -21.08
C ILE A 69 42.52 -19.55 -20.67
N LYS A 70 42.76 -18.34 -21.18
CA LYS A 70 43.92 -17.51 -20.82
C LYS A 70 43.91 -17.14 -19.33
N THR A 71 42.78 -16.67 -18.80
CA THR A 71 42.65 -16.37 -17.35
C THR A 71 42.79 -17.62 -16.47
N LEU A 72 42.34 -18.79 -16.92
CA LEU A 72 42.51 -20.04 -16.18
C LEU A 72 43.98 -20.50 -16.16
N LYS A 73 44.73 -20.28 -17.25
CA LYS A 73 46.18 -20.55 -17.30
C LYS A 73 46.97 -19.56 -16.44
N GLU A 74 46.62 -18.27 -16.46
CA GLU A 74 47.25 -17.24 -15.61
C GLU A 74 46.99 -17.48 -14.11
N ASN A 75 45.79 -17.94 -13.75
CA ASN A 75 45.46 -18.28 -12.35
C ASN A 75 46.17 -19.57 -11.86
N GLN A 76 46.46 -20.54 -12.74
CA GLN A 76 47.25 -21.72 -12.37
C GLN A 76 48.73 -21.41 -12.12
N VAL A 77 49.27 -20.35 -12.73
CA VAL A 77 50.67 -19.93 -12.53
C VAL A 77 50.83 -19.08 -11.26
N GLN A 78 49.77 -18.43 -10.76
CA GLN A 78 49.79 -17.61 -9.53
C GLN A 78 49.55 -18.39 -8.22
N GLU A 79 49.15 -19.66 -8.26
CA GLU A 79 48.92 -20.49 -7.06
C GLU A 79 50.20 -21.11 -6.44
N GLN A 80 51.40 -20.79 -6.94
CA GLN A 80 52.68 -21.27 -6.40
C GLN A 80 53.52 -20.21 -5.64
N SER A 81 52.89 -19.24 -4.97
CA SER A 81 53.63 -18.31 -4.09
C SER A 81 52.84 -17.97 -2.82
N PRO A 82 53.41 -18.13 -1.60
CA PRO A 82 52.67 -17.90 -0.36
C PRO A 82 52.58 -16.41 -0.02
N LYS A 83 51.41 -15.95 0.44
CA LYS A 83 51.19 -14.60 0.99
C LYS A 83 50.48 -14.63 2.36
N PRO A 84 50.71 -13.61 3.21
CA PRO A 84 50.67 -13.72 4.66
C PRO A 84 49.27 -13.52 5.26
N GLN A 85 49.03 -14.19 6.38
CA GLN A 85 47.84 -14.04 7.21
C GLN A 85 47.88 -12.71 7.99
N THR A 86 46.82 -11.93 7.90
CA THR A 86 46.51 -10.86 8.87
C THR A 86 45.18 -11.19 9.56
N THR A 87 45.30 -11.49 10.84
CA THR A 87 44.21 -11.71 11.79
C THR A 87 43.41 -10.42 11.99
N LYS A 88 42.13 -10.43 11.61
CA LYS A 88 41.15 -9.44 12.08
C LYS A 88 40.40 -10.01 13.27
N THR A 89 40.68 -9.43 14.42
CA THR A 89 40.06 -9.65 15.72
C THR A 89 38.54 -9.48 15.63
N MET A 90 37.80 -10.54 15.95
CA MET A 90 36.38 -10.45 16.30
C MET A 90 36.26 -9.93 17.73
N ASN A 91 35.42 -8.92 17.95
CA ASN A 91 34.39 -8.92 19.00
C ASN A 91 33.75 -7.53 19.13
N SER A 92 32.52 -7.40 18.65
CA SER A 92 31.51 -6.62 19.35
C SER A 92 30.18 -7.37 19.21
N LYS A 93 29.59 -7.77 20.35
CA LYS A 93 28.23 -8.30 20.41
C LYS A 93 27.29 -7.18 19.94
N ILE A 94 26.92 -7.18 18.67
CA ILE A 94 25.84 -6.33 18.16
C ILE A 94 24.55 -6.86 18.81
N THR A 95 24.09 -6.19 19.85
CA THR A 95 22.76 -6.39 20.41
C THR A 95 21.75 -5.90 19.37
N TYR A 96 21.01 -6.85 18.77
CA TYR A 96 19.97 -6.52 17.81
C TYR A 96 18.74 -6.04 18.57
N ASP A 97 18.27 -4.84 18.24
CA ASP A 97 17.03 -4.31 18.77
C ASP A 97 15.85 -5.19 18.31
N THR A 98 15.09 -5.75 19.25
CA THR A 98 13.87 -6.54 19.01
C THR A 98 12.63 -5.87 19.64
N SER A 99 12.74 -4.60 20.04
CA SER A 99 11.68 -3.85 20.76
C SER A 99 10.36 -3.71 19.98
N ASN A 100 10.39 -3.94 18.67
CA ASN A 100 9.19 -3.95 17.83
C ASN A 100 8.42 -5.28 17.86
N VAL A 101 8.91 -6.31 18.57
CA VAL A 101 8.27 -7.62 18.73
C VAL A 101 7.86 -7.79 20.19
N ILE A 102 6.59 -8.12 20.42
CA ILE A 102 6.03 -8.40 21.74
C ILE A 102 5.52 -9.83 21.73
N ASN A 103 6.12 -10.69 22.55
CA ASN A 103 5.65 -12.06 22.72
C ASN A 103 4.76 -12.13 23.97
N ILE A 104 3.46 -12.29 23.76
CA ILE A 104 2.46 -12.56 24.82
C ILE A 104 1.97 -14.02 24.78
N SER A 105 2.57 -14.86 23.95
CA SER A 105 2.28 -16.29 23.93
C SER A 105 2.99 -17.00 25.08
N LYS A 106 2.55 -18.22 25.40
CA LYS A 106 3.21 -19.09 26.38
C LYS A 106 4.45 -19.78 25.79
N ILE A 107 4.69 -19.63 24.48
CA ILE A 107 5.78 -20.27 23.77
C ILE A 107 7.01 -19.38 23.78
N HIS A 108 8.10 -19.91 24.33
CA HIS A 108 9.40 -19.25 24.33
C HIS A 108 10.05 -19.39 22.96
N LEU A 109 10.28 -18.24 22.30
CA LEU A 109 11.07 -18.16 21.08
C LEU A 109 12.49 -17.72 21.42
N SER A 110 13.47 -18.26 20.69
CA SER A 110 14.87 -17.88 20.86
C SER A 110 15.10 -16.42 20.42
N GLN A 111 16.19 -15.80 20.89
CA GLN A 111 16.52 -14.43 20.50
C GLN A 111 16.78 -14.30 18.99
N GLU A 112 17.32 -15.35 18.36
CA GLU A 112 17.53 -15.42 16.93
C GLU A 112 16.21 -15.49 16.16
N GLN A 113 15.22 -16.24 16.67
CA GLN A 113 13.87 -16.27 16.10
C GLN A 113 13.19 -14.91 16.21
N LEU A 114 13.26 -14.27 17.38
CA LEU A 114 12.72 -12.91 17.58
C LEU A 114 13.42 -11.89 16.67
N LYS A 115 14.73 -12.00 16.49
CA LYS A 115 15.50 -11.16 15.56
C LYS A 115 15.01 -11.30 14.12
N VAL A 116 14.73 -12.51 13.66
CA VAL A 116 14.18 -12.75 12.31
C VAL A 116 12.80 -12.10 12.17
N ILE A 117 11.92 -12.26 13.17
CA ILE A 117 10.58 -11.63 13.20
C ILE A 117 10.70 -10.10 13.23
N SER A 118 11.69 -9.56 13.95
CA SER A 118 11.91 -8.12 14.10
C SER A 118 12.17 -7.39 12.79
N LYS A 119 12.56 -8.11 11.71
CA LYS A 119 12.72 -7.54 10.36
C LYS A 119 11.41 -6.96 9.79
N GLY A 120 10.26 -7.36 10.33
CA GLY A 120 8.95 -6.81 9.94
C GLY A 120 8.11 -7.78 9.13
N LEU A 121 6.79 -7.77 9.35
CA LEU A 121 5.83 -8.55 8.55
C LEU A 121 5.76 -8.10 7.08
N LYS A 122 6.25 -6.89 6.78
CA LYS A 122 6.38 -6.35 5.42
C LYS A 122 7.75 -6.67 4.80
N PHE A 123 8.61 -7.43 5.47
CA PHE A 123 9.92 -7.78 4.92
C PHE A 123 9.75 -8.82 3.82
N VAL A 124 10.07 -8.45 2.58
CA VAL A 124 10.08 -9.35 1.43
C VAL A 124 11.45 -10.02 1.29
N PRO A 125 11.54 -11.36 1.36
CA PRO A 125 12.75 -12.11 1.02
C PRO A 125 13.14 -11.95 -0.46
N THR A 126 14.42 -12.09 -0.78
CA THR A 126 14.88 -12.08 -2.18
C THR A 126 14.18 -13.19 -2.98
N PRO A 127 13.44 -12.84 -4.06
CA PRO A 127 12.69 -13.82 -4.83
C PRO A 127 13.63 -14.79 -5.54
N ARG A 128 13.25 -16.07 -5.53
CA ARG A 128 14.05 -17.16 -6.13
C ARG A 128 13.61 -17.52 -7.53
N SER A 129 12.41 -17.10 -7.93
CA SER A 129 11.77 -17.35 -9.23
C SER A 129 10.79 -16.21 -9.54
N ILE A 130 10.41 -16.10 -10.81
CA ILE A 130 9.29 -15.25 -11.24
C ILE A 130 7.99 -16.03 -11.07
N ASN A 131 6.95 -15.39 -10.53
CA ASN A 131 5.60 -15.94 -10.58
C ASN A 131 5.00 -15.68 -11.97
N THR A 132 5.31 -16.58 -12.91
CA THR A 132 4.89 -16.48 -14.31
C THR A 132 3.37 -16.50 -14.44
N ILE A 133 2.68 -17.34 -13.66
CA ILE A 133 1.20 -17.47 -13.72
C ILE A 133 0.55 -16.13 -13.38
N THR A 134 0.87 -15.56 -12.20
CA THR A 134 0.31 -14.26 -11.80
C THR A 134 0.73 -13.14 -12.76
N THR A 135 1.94 -13.21 -13.31
CA THR A 135 2.40 -12.25 -14.32
C THR A 135 1.52 -12.31 -15.56
N VAL A 136 1.26 -13.50 -16.11
CA VAL A 136 0.42 -13.71 -17.30
C VAL A 136 -1.02 -13.26 -17.05
N VAL A 137 -1.63 -13.73 -15.96
CA VAL A 137 -3.01 -13.36 -15.60
C VAL A 137 -3.17 -11.84 -15.47
N ASN A 138 -2.22 -11.17 -14.80
CA ASN A 138 -2.27 -9.72 -14.65
C ASN A 138 -2.05 -9.01 -16.00
N CYS A 139 -1.19 -9.54 -16.88
CA CYS A 139 -1.01 -8.99 -18.22
C CYS A 139 -2.29 -9.09 -19.04
N GLU A 140 -2.93 -10.26 -19.08
CA GLU A 140 -4.17 -10.46 -19.82
C GLU A 140 -5.28 -9.55 -19.32
N LYS A 141 -5.44 -9.45 -18.01
CA LYS A 141 -6.45 -8.58 -17.37
C LYS A 141 -6.19 -7.10 -17.66
N SER A 142 -4.97 -6.62 -17.46
CA SER A 142 -4.63 -5.19 -17.64
C SER A 142 -4.55 -4.74 -19.09
N LEU A 143 -4.18 -5.65 -20.01
CA LEU A 143 -4.04 -5.35 -21.45
C LEU A 143 -5.26 -5.80 -22.25
N PHE A 144 -6.37 -6.15 -21.61
CA PHE A 144 -7.57 -6.60 -22.30
C PHE A 144 -8.13 -5.50 -23.22
N SER A 145 -8.23 -4.28 -22.71
CA SER A 145 -8.82 -3.12 -23.40
C SER A 145 -7.80 -2.26 -24.15
N THR A 146 -6.55 -2.67 -24.25
CA THR A 146 -5.51 -1.87 -24.93
C THR A 146 -5.46 -2.13 -26.43
N PRO A 147 -5.04 -1.15 -27.25
CA PRO A 147 -4.89 -1.36 -28.69
C PRO A 147 -3.96 -2.54 -29.01
N LYS A 148 -4.33 -3.33 -30.02
CA LYS A 148 -3.65 -4.60 -30.37
C LYS A 148 -2.13 -4.45 -30.53
N LEU A 149 -1.67 -3.36 -31.15
CA LEU A 149 -0.24 -3.10 -31.35
C LEU A 149 0.51 -2.91 -30.01
N ILE A 150 -0.06 -2.11 -29.10
CA ILE A 150 0.52 -1.85 -27.77
C ILE A 150 0.51 -3.12 -26.93
N LYS A 151 -0.60 -3.88 -26.99
CA LYS A 151 -0.72 -5.18 -26.32
C LYS A 151 0.38 -6.14 -26.76
N SER A 152 0.57 -6.33 -28.07
CA SER A 152 1.62 -7.20 -28.62
C SER A 152 3.02 -6.74 -28.22
N ALA A 153 3.30 -5.44 -28.28
CA ALA A 153 4.60 -4.89 -27.87
C ALA A 153 4.88 -5.08 -26.37
N ALA A 154 3.87 -4.86 -25.52
CA ALA A 154 3.98 -5.07 -24.08
C ALA A 154 4.23 -6.53 -23.73
N ILE A 155 3.49 -7.46 -24.36
CA ILE A 155 3.68 -8.90 -24.20
C ILE A 155 5.11 -9.30 -24.61
N SER A 156 5.62 -8.77 -25.73
CA SER A 156 6.97 -9.04 -26.20
C SER A 156 8.05 -8.58 -25.20
N GLU A 157 7.93 -7.35 -24.67
CA GLU A 157 8.86 -6.83 -23.66
C GLU A 157 8.84 -7.63 -22.35
N ILE A 158 7.65 -8.02 -21.90
CA ILE A 158 7.47 -8.82 -20.68
C ILE A 158 8.02 -10.23 -20.88
N SER A 159 7.72 -10.88 -22.01
CA SER A 159 8.25 -12.20 -22.37
C SER A 159 9.78 -12.18 -22.44
N THR A 160 10.34 -11.17 -23.12
CA THR A 160 11.79 -10.95 -23.19
C THR A 160 12.40 -10.78 -21.81
N PHE A 161 11.75 -10.03 -20.91
CA PHE A 161 12.22 -9.88 -19.54
C PHE A 161 12.23 -11.21 -18.80
N ILE A 162 11.15 -11.99 -18.86
CA ILE A 162 11.04 -13.30 -18.19
C ILE A 162 12.14 -14.25 -18.69
N GLN A 163 12.36 -14.34 -20.00
CA GLN A 163 13.38 -15.20 -20.59
C GLN A 163 14.81 -14.80 -20.21
N LYS A 164 15.08 -13.49 -20.13
CA LYS A 164 16.42 -12.97 -19.82
C LYS A 164 16.69 -12.86 -18.32
N TRP A 165 15.66 -12.93 -17.47
CA TRP A 165 15.82 -12.76 -16.05
C TRP A 165 16.71 -13.87 -15.46
N ARG A 166 17.64 -13.46 -14.60
CA ARG A 166 18.55 -14.35 -13.89
C ARG A 166 18.32 -14.19 -12.39
N LYS A 167 18.33 -15.32 -11.70
CA LYS A 167 18.21 -15.36 -10.24
C LYS A 167 19.32 -14.48 -9.59
N PRO A 168 18.97 -13.66 -8.58
CA PRO A 168 19.97 -12.91 -7.83
C PRO A 168 21.02 -13.81 -7.19
N THR A 169 22.29 -13.37 -7.21
CA THR A 169 23.41 -14.08 -6.56
C THR A 169 23.52 -13.74 -5.07
N LYS A 170 23.08 -12.54 -4.67
CA LYS A 170 23.02 -12.08 -3.28
C LYS A 170 21.60 -12.21 -2.76
N PHE A 171 21.46 -12.79 -1.58
CA PHE A 171 20.18 -12.93 -0.87
C PHE A 171 20.19 -12.04 0.37
N ASN A 172 19.02 -11.49 0.71
CA ASN A 172 18.82 -10.68 1.91
C ASN A 172 18.47 -11.48 3.17
N MET A 173 18.49 -12.82 3.06
CA MET A 173 18.41 -13.73 4.19
C MET A 173 19.46 -14.82 4.03
N ASN A 174 20.15 -15.13 5.11
CA ASN A 174 21.12 -16.22 5.13
C ASN A 174 20.43 -17.59 5.33
N LYS A 175 21.21 -18.68 5.30
CA LYS A 175 20.68 -20.05 5.43
C LYS A 175 20.07 -20.31 6.81
N GLU A 176 20.67 -19.76 7.86
CA GLU A 176 20.20 -19.90 9.25
C GLU A 176 18.89 -19.16 9.47
N GLU A 177 18.78 -17.89 9.04
CA GLU A 177 17.54 -17.12 9.09
C GLU A 177 16.41 -17.82 8.32
N THR A 178 16.73 -18.42 7.16
CA THR A 178 15.76 -19.21 6.39
C THR A 178 15.34 -20.49 7.14
N LYS A 179 16.25 -21.11 7.90
CA LYS A 179 15.96 -22.28 8.73
C LYS A 179 15.06 -21.87 9.91
N LEU A 180 15.41 -20.82 10.62
CA LEU A 180 14.63 -20.26 11.73
C LEU A 180 13.22 -19.87 11.30
N LEU A 181 13.04 -19.25 10.11
CA LEU A 181 11.71 -18.96 9.57
C LEU A 181 10.85 -20.22 9.36
N LYS A 182 11.47 -21.34 8.93
CA LYS A 182 10.76 -22.61 8.77
C LYS A 182 10.39 -23.21 10.12
N GLU A 183 11.28 -23.12 11.10
CA GLU A 183 11.02 -23.54 12.48
C GLU A 183 9.86 -22.74 13.07
N ILE A 184 9.89 -21.41 12.99
CA ILE A 184 8.79 -20.54 13.44
C ILE A 184 7.49 -20.90 12.73
N LYS A 185 7.51 -21.11 11.41
CA LYS A 185 6.33 -21.51 10.63
C LYS A 185 5.78 -22.89 11.02
N SER A 186 6.63 -23.76 11.55
CA SER A 186 6.20 -25.11 11.99
C SER A 186 5.44 -25.09 13.32
N ILE A 187 5.57 -24.02 14.12
CA ILE A 187 4.85 -23.85 15.38
C ILE A 187 3.38 -23.56 15.07
N GLN A 188 2.50 -24.53 15.33
CA GLN A 188 1.07 -24.41 15.02
C GLN A 188 0.26 -23.66 16.08
N ASP A 189 0.80 -23.55 17.29
CA ASP A 189 0.08 -23.03 18.47
C ASP A 189 0.22 -21.51 18.65
N ILE A 190 0.92 -20.82 17.75
CA ILE A 190 1.06 -19.36 17.77
C ILE A 190 0.46 -18.70 16.53
N VAL A 191 0.11 -17.43 16.71
CA VAL A 191 -0.26 -16.50 15.64
C VAL A 191 0.67 -15.29 15.73
N ILE A 192 1.22 -14.87 14.58
CA ILE A 192 2.09 -13.68 14.48
C ILE A 192 1.34 -12.63 13.65
N ILE A 193 1.00 -11.52 14.30
CA ILE A 193 0.13 -10.47 13.74
C ILE A 193 0.67 -9.08 14.09
N GLN A 194 0.11 -8.06 13.45
CA GLN A 194 0.43 -6.67 13.75
C GLN A 194 -0.54 -6.13 14.82
N ALA A 195 -0.03 -5.34 15.76
CA ALA A 195 -0.85 -4.58 16.69
C ALA A 195 -1.69 -3.51 15.98
N ASP A 196 -2.83 -3.14 16.57
CA ASP A 196 -3.75 -2.11 16.05
C ASP A 196 -3.05 -0.73 15.92
N LYS A 197 -2.22 -0.36 16.91
CA LYS A 197 -1.46 0.89 16.91
C LYS A 197 0.04 0.65 16.96
N GLY A 198 0.77 1.59 16.36
CA GLY A 198 2.23 1.67 16.45
C GLY A 198 3.02 0.64 15.65
N GLY A 199 2.36 -0.31 15.00
CA GLY A 199 2.98 -1.24 14.05
C GLY A 199 3.92 -2.29 14.64
N LYS A 200 3.85 -2.50 15.96
CA LYS A 200 4.53 -3.61 16.64
C LYS A 200 4.00 -4.97 16.16
N ILE A 201 4.84 -5.98 16.21
CA ILE A 201 4.50 -7.37 15.93
C ILE A 201 4.16 -8.05 17.24
N VAL A 202 3.05 -8.77 17.25
CA VAL A 202 2.56 -9.48 18.43
C VAL A 202 2.53 -10.96 18.13
N ILE A 203 3.07 -11.74 19.06
CA ILE A 203 3.04 -13.21 19.04
C ILE A 203 2.09 -13.64 20.13
N MET A 204 1.05 -14.40 19.77
CA MET A 204 -0.02 -14.82 20.67
C MET A 204 -0.24 -16.32 20.56
N ASN A 205 -0.77 -16.94 21.61
CA ASN A 205 -1.29 -18.30 21.48
C ASN A 205 -2.49 -18.27 20.51
N LYS A 206 -2.56 -19.28 19.66
CA LYS A 206 -3.58 -19.38 18.61
C LYS A 206 -4.98 -19.49 19.19
N ASN A 207 -5.17 -20.28 20.24
CA ASN A 207 -6.47 -20.43 20.92
C ASN A 207 -6.93 -19.12 21.56
N ASP A 208 -6.04 -18.43 22.29
CA ASP A 208 -6.36 -17.12 22.90
C ASP A 208 -6.74 -16.08 21.83
N TYR A 209 -6.08 -16.10 20.67
CA TYR A 209 -6.41 -15.23 19.55
C TYR A 209 -7.82 -15.51 19.00
N PHE A 210 -8.18 -16.78 18.78
CA PHE A 210 -9.52 -17.14 18.30
C PHE A 210 -10.60 -16.84 19.35
N ASN A 211 -10.39 -17.19 20.61
CA ASN A 211 -11.34 -16.92 21.70
C ASN A 211 -11.64 -15.42 21.81
N LYS A 212 -10.62 -14.56 21.73
CA LYS A 212 -10.81 -13.09 21.76
C LYS A 212 -11.55 -12.53 20.54
N ILE A 213 -11.45 -13.20 19.39
CA ILE A 213 -12.23 -12.83 18.21
C ILE A 213 -13.67 -13.27 18.39
N GLU A 214 -13.90 -14.51 18.81
CA GLU A 214 -15.23 -15.05 19.07
C GLU A 214 -15.98 -14.24 20.13
N GLU A 215 -15.32 -13.86 21.21
CA GLU A 215 -15.85 -12.94 22.23
C GLU A 215 -16.38 -11.64 21.60
N LYS A 216 -15.67 -11.08 20.61
CA LYS A 216 -16.11 -9.88 19.89
C LYS A 216 -17.25 -10.15 18.93
N LEU A 217 -17.28 -11.29 18.25
CA LEU A 217 -18.35 -11.64 17.32
C LEU A 217 -19.65 -12.03 18.03
N ASN A 218 -19.57 -12.45 19.29
CA ASN A 218 -20.73 -12.77 20.12
C ASN A 218 -21.44 -11.54 20.70
N ASP A 219 -20.97 -10.31 20.40
CA ASP A 219 -21.69 -9.09 20.76
C ASP A 219 -22.93 -8.93 19.85
N LEU A 220 -24.08 -9.37 20.34
CA LEU A 220 -25.36 -9.34 19.65
C LEU A 220 -25.89 -7.92 19.40
N ASN A 221 -25.31 -6.89 20.02
CA ASN A 221 -25.66 -5.51 19.71
C ASN A 221 -25.03 -5.04 18.40
N VAL A 222 -23.97 -5.72 17.94
CA VAL A 222 -23.16 -5.31 16.77
C VAL A 222 -23.25 -6.34 15.65
N TYR A 223 -23.27 -7.63 15.98
CA TYR A 223 -23.23 -8.72 15.01
C TYR A 223 -24.47 -9.61 15.11
N GLU A 224 -24.95 -10.05 13.95
CA GLU A 224 -25.99 -11.06 13.84
C GLU A 224 -25.43 -12.28 13.10
N GLN A 225 -25.72 -13.48 13.60
CA GLN A 225 -25.35 -14.71 12.93
C GLN A 225 -26.20 -14.90 11.68
N VAL A 226 -25.54 -15.06 10.52
CA VAL A 226 -26.22 -15.35 9.26
C VAL A 226 -26.79 -16.77 9.31
N LYS A 227 -28.11 -16.91 9.13
CA LYS A 227 -28.82 -18.19 9.21
C LYS A 227 -28.62 -19.09 7.98
N ASN A 228 -28.42 -18.47 6.82
CA ASN A 228 -28.32 -19.16 5.53
C ASN A 228 -26.89 -19.11 4.98
N ASP A 229 -26.62 -19.92 3.94
CA ASP A 229 -25.34 -19.88 3.25
C ASP A 229 -25.05 -18.45 2.72
N PRO A 230 -23.94 -17.81 3.14
CA PRO A 230 -23.61 -16.45 2.74
C PRO A 230 -23.36 -16.29 1.23
N THR A 231 -23.16 -17.38 0.49
CA THR A 231 -23.01 -17.36 -0.98
C THR A 231 -24.29 -16.98 -1.72
N ILE A 232 -25.46 -16.98 -1.06
CA ILE A 232 -26.75 -16.50 -1.61
C ILE A 232 -26.63 -15.09 -2.18
N ILE A 233 -25.76 -14.24 -1.62
CA ILE A 233 -25.54 -12.89 -2.14
C ILE A 233 -25.16 -12.91 -3.62
N LYS A 234 -24.45 -13.95 -4.08
CA LYS A 234 -24.04 -14.09 -5.49
C LYS A 234 -25.25 -14.12 -6.39
N THR A 235 -26.23 -14.91 -5.99
CA THR A 235 -27.48 -15.11 -6.71
C THR A 235 -28.25 -13.81 -6.77
N GLU A 236 -28.33 -13.06 -5.68
CA GLU A 236 -29.00 -11.76 -5.62
C GLU A 236 -28.31 -10.70 -6.50
N ILE A 237 -26.98 -10.65 -6.46
CA ILE A 237 -26.16 -9.82 -7.35
C ILE A 237 -26.44 -10.17 -8.82
N ASN A 238 -26.34 -11.46 -9.17
CA ASN A 238 -26.56 -11.93 -10.55
C ASN A 238 -27.96 -11.60 -11.06
N LYS A 239 -29.00 -11.80 -10.23
CA LYS A 239 -30.39 -11.42 -10.55
C LYS A 239 -30.50 -9.92 -10.82
N LYS A 240 -29.99 -9.07 -9.92
CA LYS A 240 -30.07 -7.61 -10.06
C LYS A 240 -29.31 -7.12 -11.29
N VAL A 241 -28.08 -7.57 -11.49
CA VAL A 241 -27.23 -7.18 -12.64
C VAL A 241 -27.87 -7.64 -13.96
N THR A 242 -28.43 -8.86 -14.01
CA THR A 242 -29.13 -9.36 -15.20
C THR A 242 -30.38 -8.54 -15.50
N LYS A 243 -31.15 -8.15 -14.48
CA LYS A 243 -32.30 -7.25 -14.64
C LYS A 243 -31.87 -5.88 -15.19
N MET A 244 -30.80 -5.30 -14.66
CA MET A 244 -30.26 -4.02 -15.14
C MET A 244 -29.76 -4.09 -16.58
N LEU A 245 -29.15 -5.21 -16.99
CA LEU A 245 -28.72 -5.43 -18.38
C LEU A 245 -29.93 -5.50 -19.32
N LYS A 246 -30.97 -6.27 -18.97
CA LYS A 246 -32.22 -6.35 -19.76
C LYS A 246 -32.92 -5.00 -19.92
N GLN A 247 -32.73 -4.10 -18.95
CA GLN A 247 -33.24 -2.73 -18.98
C GLN A 247 -32.30 -1.74 -19.68
N ASN A 248 -31.22 -2.21 -20.32
CA ASN A 248 -30.20 -1.38 -20.97
C ASN A 248 -29.53 -0.34 -20.06
N LYS A 249 -29.53 -0.56 -18.73
CA LYS A 249 -28.91 0.35 -17.76
C LYS A 249 -27.41 0.14 -17.61
N ILE A 250 -26.91 -1.02 -18.02
CA ILE A 250 -25.50 -1.41 -17.96
C ILE A 250 -25.11 -2.18 -19.23
N THR A 251 -23.81 -2.25 -19.50
CA THR A 251 -23.25 -3.02 -20.63
C THR A 251 -22.93 -4.47 -20.22
N ASP A 252 -22.67 -5.33 -21.19
CA ASP A 252 -22.17 -6.69 -20.94
C ASP A 252 -20.84 -6.70 -20.18
N GLN A 253 -19.96 -5.72 -20.47
CA GLN A 253 -18.70 -5.56 -19.76
C GLN A 253 -18.93 -5.24 -18.27
N ASN A 254 -19.91 -4.39 -17.96
CA ASN A 254 -20.31 -4.12 -16.59
C ASN A 254 -20.85 -5.38 -15.93
N LYS A 255 -21.72 -6.16 -16.61
CA LYS A 255 -22.23 -7.42 -16.07
C LYS A 255 -21.08 -8.37 -15.72
N TYR A 256 -20.17 -8.63 -16.65
CA TYR A 256 -19.02 -9.51 -16.42
C TYR A 256 -18.19 -9.06 -15.23
N TYR A 257 -17.88 -7.76 -15.14
CA TYR A 257 -17.12 -7.20 -14.03
C TYR A 257 -17.85 -7.35 -12.68
N LEU A 258 -19.14 -6.99 -12.63
CA LEU A 258 -19.95 -7.02 -11.41
C LEU A 258 -20.14 -8.44 -10.85
N THR A 259 -20.06 -9.45 -11.71
CA THR A 259 -20.22 -10.87 -11.34
C THR A 259 -18.91 -11.66 -11.36
N SER A 260 -17.76 -11.01 -11.39
CA SER A 260 -16.45 -11.67 -11.61
C SER A 260 -15.82 -12.35 -10.40
N ILE A 261 -16.33 -12.11 -9.19
CA ILE A 261 -15.70 -12.56 -7.94
C ILE A 261 -16.71 -13.34 -7.08
N ASP A 262 -16.25 -14.45 -6.50
CA ASP A 262 -17.05 -15.35 -5.64
C ASP A 262 -16.53 -15.42 -4.19
N ASP A 263 -15.31 -14.95 -3.93
CA ASP A 263 -14.67 -15.04 -2.62
C ASP A 263 -15.43 -14.24 -1.55
N LEU A 264 -15.66 -14.88 -0.39
CA LEU A 264 -16.27 -14.22 0.76
C LEU A 264 -15.25 -13.40 1.56
N PRO A 265 -15.67 -12.30 2.20
CA PRO A 265 -14.82 -11.55 3.11
C PRO A 265 -14.30 -12.38 4.27
N LYS A 266 -13.05 -12.14 4.64
CA LYS A 266 -12.39 -12.78 5.79
C LYS A 266 -12.12 -11.74 6.87
N ILE A 267 -12.24 -12.12 8.14
CA ILE A 267 -11.90 -11.24 9.25
C ILE A 267 -10.52 -11.55 9.80
N ARG A 268 -9.90 -10.56 10.44
CA ARG A 268 -8.69 -10.70 11.24
C ARG A 268 -8.76 -9.80 12.47
N GLY A 269 -8.17 -10.23 13.57
CA GLY A 269 -8.03 -9.45 14.79
C GLY A 269 -6.69 -8.71 14.84
N GLN A 270 -6.69 -7.47 15.33
CA GLN A 270 -5.49 -6.72 15.66
C GLN A 270 -5.52 -6.37 17.16
N PRO A 271 -4.53 -6.80 17.96
CA PRO A 271 -4.52 -6.55 19.40
C PRO A 271 -4.29 -5.08 19.72
N LYS A 272 -5.15 -4.50 20.58
CA LYS A 272 -5.00 -3.15 21.13
C LYS A 272 -4.11 -3.19 22.39
N LEU A 273 -2.80 -3.28 22.20
CA LEU A 273 -1.79 -3.40 23.28
C LEU A 273 -1.79 -2.28 24.33
N HIS A 274 -2.42 -1.15 24.03
CA HIS A 274 -2.50 0.03 24.91
C HIS A 274 -3.76 0.01 25.79
N LYS A 275 -4.61 -1.02 25.69
CA LYS A 275 -5.79 -1.20 26.51
C LYS A 275 -5.60 -2.40 27.43
N ILE A 276 -6.19 -2.33 28.62
CA ILE A 276 -6.26 -3.44 29.58
C ILE A 276 -6.83 -4.67 28.88
N ASP A 277 -6.34 -5.86 29.22
CA ASP A 277 -6.68 -7.15 28.62
C ASP A 277 -6.38 -7.31 27.12
N THR A 278 -5.81 -6.30 26.45
CA THR A 278 -5.46 -6.36 25.02
C THR A 278 -6.64 -6.87 24.15
N PRO A 279 -7.76 -6.12 24.08
CA PRO A 279 -8.91 -6.48 23.25
C PRO A 279 -8.54 -6.45 21.75
N MET A 280 -9.29 -7.19 20.94
CA MET A 280 -9.11 -7.23 19.49
C MET A 280 -9.88 -6.11 18.79
N ARG A 281 -9.24 -5.47 17.80
CA ARG A 281 -9.94 -4.77 16.72
C ARG A 281 -10.20 -5.75 15.60
N ILE A 282 -11.46 -5.97 15.27
CA ILE A 282 -11.85 -6.78 14.11
C ILE A 282 -11.68 -5.95 12.85
N VAL A 283 -10.99 -6.52 11.86
CA VAL A 283 -10.79 -5.91 10.54
C VAL A 283 -11.26 -6.89 9.48
N THR A 284 -12.28 -6.49 8.71
CA THR A 284 -12.78 -7.26 7.57
C THR A 284 -11.93 -6.98 6.32
N CYS A 285 -11.44 -8.05 5.70
CA CYS A 285 -10.77 -8.02 4.41
C CYS A 285 -11.81 -8.17 3.31
N SER A 286 -12.32 -7.03 2.83
CA SER A 286 -13.28 -6.93 1.72
C SER A 286 -12.63 -6.64 0.37
N ARG A 287 -11.32 -6.87 0.24
CA ARG A 287 -10.59 -6.72 -1.03
C ARG A 287 -10.79 -7.97 -1.89
N ASP A 288 -11.15 -7.77 -3.16
CA ASP A 288 -11.34 -8.83 -4.14
C ASP A 288 -12.31 -9.90 -3.62
N THR A 289 -13.42 -9.43 -3.05
CA THR A 289 -14.53 -10.26 -2.54
C THR A 289 -15.78 -10.05 -3.37
N ILE A 290 -16.79 -10.90 -3.14
CA ILE A 290 -18.04 -10.94 -3.89
C ILE A 290 -18.77 -9.59 -4.02
N THR A 291 -18.71 -8.73 -3.00
CA THR A 291 -19.34 -7.40 -3.05
C THR A 291 -18.44 -6.33 -3.66
N SER A 292 -17.12 -6.53 -3.71
CA SER A 292 -16.15 -5.50 -4.11
C SER A 292 -16.43 -4.86 -5.48
N PRO A 293 -16.83 -5.60 -6.53
CA PRO A 293 -17.16 -5.00 -7.83
C PRO A 293 -18.33 -4.01 -7.77
N ILE A 294 -19.45 -4.39 -7.13
CA ILE A 294 -20.62 -3.51 -6.96
C ILE A 294 -20.25 -2.29 -6.11
N SER A 295 -19.45 -2.50 -5.08
CA SER A 295 -18.94 -1.43 -4.22
C SER A 295 -18.20 -0.36 -5.01
N GLN A 296 -17.27 -0.79 -5.86
CA GLN A 296 -16.48 0.12 -6.71
C GLN A 296 -17.35 0.79 -7.76
N PHE A 297 -18.34 0.07 -8.31
CA PHE A 297 -19.30 0.61 -9.24
C PHE A 297 -20.11 1.75 -8.62
N ILE A 298 -20.71 1.52 -7.44
CA ILE A 298 -21.48 2.54 -6.72
C ILE A 298 -20.60 3.68 -6.22
N PHE A 299 -19.40 3.39 -5.75
CA PHE A 299 -18.45 4.42 -5.32
C PHE A 299 -18.22 5.46 -6.42
N ARG A 300 -18.12 5.05 -7.69
CA ARG A 300 -17.94 5.98 -8.81
C ARG A 300 -19.10 6.96 -8.99
N ILE A 301 -20.32 6.55 -8.61
CA ILE A 301 -21.53 7.37 -8.67
C ILE A 301 -21.55 8.36 -7.50
N ILE A 302 -21.26 7.90 -6.28
CA ILE A 302 -21.45 8.71 -5.07
C ILE A 302 -20.20 9.47 -4.61
N LYS A 303 -19.00 9.17 -5.12
CA LYS A 303 -17.72 9.74 -4.65
C LYS A 303 -17.71 11.27 -4.60
N GLU A 304 -18.38 11.91 -5.55
CA GLU A 304 -18.37 13.36 -5.68
C GLU A 304 -19.22 14.06 -4.62
N LEU A 305 -20.14 13.35 -3.94
CA LEU A 305 -20.85 13.92 -2.79
C LEU A 305 -19.90 14.34 -1.67
N ARG A 306 -18.69 13.74 -1.61
CA ARG A 306 -17.65 14.12 -0.66
C ARG A 306 -17.24 15.59 -0.79
N THR A 307 -17.36 16.21 -1.97
CA THR A 307 -17.01 17.62 -2.17
C THR A 307 -18.05 18.58 -1.60
N THR A 308 -19.24 18.09 -1.24
CA THR A 308 -20.33 18.87 -0.64
C THR A 308 -20.25 18.95 0.88
N LEU A 309 -19.32 18.20 1.49
CA LEU A 309 -19.19 18.10 2.94
C LEU A 309 -18.40 19.29 3.48
N SER A 310 -18.91 19.90 4.54
CA SER A 310 -18.28 21.05 5.22
C SER A 310 -17.44 20.58 6.41
N GLY A 311 -16.30 21.24 6.67
CA GLY A 311 -15.47 20.94 7.84
C GLY A 311 -14.72 19.59 7.78
N VAL A 312 -14.73 18.90 6.63
CA VAL A 312 -14.01 17.63 6.45
C VAL A 312 -12.57 17.90 6.03
N VAL A 313 -11.64 17.41 6.83
CA VAL A 313 -10.22 17.39 6.52
C VAL A 313 -9.90 16.16 5.70
N CYS A 314 -9.21 16.34 4.57
CA CYS A 314 -8.84 15.21 3.70
C CYS A 314 -7.50 14.56 4.09
N ASN A 315 -6.57 15.35 4.63
CA ASN A 315 -5.24 14.91 5.07
C ASN A 315 -4.58 16.01 5.91
N THR A 316 -3.48 15.67 6.56
CA THR A 316 -2.69 16.59 7.40
C THR A 316 -2.21 17.83 6.64
N SER A 317 -1.72 17.68 5.41
CA SER A 317 -1.21 18.83 4.65
C SER A 317 -2.33 19.83 4.31
N ASN A 318 -3.56 19.35 4.05
CA ASN A 318 -4.75 20.18 3.89
C ASN A 318 -5.17 20.83 5.22
N PHE A 319 -5.12 20.09 6.33
CA PHE A 319 -5.38 20.63 7.66
C PHE A 319 -4.42 21.76 8.03
N ILE A 320 -3.11 21.56 7.85
CA ILE A 320 -2.07 22.56 8.17
C ILE A 320 -2.34 23.88 7.44
N LYS A 321 -2.68 23.81 6.14
CA LYS A 321 -3.02 25.00 5.35
C LYS A 321 -4.21 25.76 5.92
N ILE A 322 -5.20 25.07 6.47
CA ILE A 322 -6.40 25.69 7.03
C ILE A 322 -6.12 26.24 8.43
N ILE A 323 -5.48 25.45 9.31
CA ILE A 323 -5.31 25.80 10.72
C ILE A 323 -4.23 26.85 10.97
N THR A 324 -3.27 27.02 10.04
CA THR A 324 -2.20 28.02 10.18
C THR A 324 -2.74 29.45 10.16
N ASP A 325 -3.83 29.70 9.44
CA ASP A 325 -4.44 31.02 9.30
C ASP A 325 -5.46 31.32 10.43
N VAL A 326 -5.69 30.36 11.33
CA VAL A 326 -6.65 30.49 12.42
C VAL A 326 -6.02 31.24 13.60
N LYS A 327 -6.63 32.35 13.97
CA LYS A 327 -6.32 33.10 15.20
C LYS A 327 -7.32 32.74 16.28
N LEU A 328 -6.83 32.58 17.52
CA LEU A 328 -7.68 32.29 18.66
C LEU A 328 -7.94 33.56 19.47
N ASN A 329 -9.18 33.71 19.92
CA ASN A 329 -9.51 34.67 20.95
C ASN A 329 -8.95 34.22 22.31
N GLN A 330 -8.75 35.15 23.24
CA GLN A 330 -8.20 34.84 24.57
C GLN A 330 -9.09 33.88 25.39
N ASP A 331 -10.39 33.86 25.11
CA ASP A 331 -11.38 32.99 25.76
C ASP A 331 -11.62 31.67 25.01
N GLU A 332 -10.84 31.38 23.96
CA GLU A 332 -10.99 30.18 23.15
C GLU A 332 -9.98 29.09 23.50
N HIS A 333 -10.49 27.87 23.55
CA HIS A 333 -9.80 26.65 23.92
C HIS A 333 -9.82 25.65 22.79
N LEU A 334 -8.77 24.84 22.69
CA LEU A 334 -8.73 23.68 21.82
C LEU A 334 -9.29 22.46 22.56
N ALA A 335 -10.15 21.72 21.88
CA ALA A 335 -10.58 20.41 22.34
C ALA A 335 -10.70 19.45 21.16
N SER A 336 -10.53 18.16 21.42
CA SER A 336 -10.77 17.10 20.45
C SER A 336 -11.95 16.25 20.91
N LEU A 337 -12.75 15.79 19.94
CA LEU A 337 -13.79 14.80 20.14
C LEU A 337 -13.42 13.57 19.30
N ASP A 338 -13.46 12.39 19.89
CA ASP A 338 -13.28 11.10 19.19
C ASP A 338 -14.60 10.35 19.17
N ILE A 339 -15.01 9.90 17.97
CA ILE A 339 -16.25 9.13 17.81
C ILE A 339 -15.98 7.66 18.14
N GLN A 340 -16.64 7.16 19.18
CA GLN A 340 -16.46 5.78 19.62
C GLN A 340 -16.97 4.79 18.56
N ASP A 341 -16.07 3.91 18.12
CA ASP A 341 -16.35 2.81 17.18
C ASP A 341 -17.23 3.23 15.98
N LEU A 342 -16.87 4.36 15.35
CA LEU A 342 -17.63 5.04 14.29
C LEU A 342 -18.36 4.07 13.35
N TYR A 343 -17.64 3.18 12.68
CA TYR A 343 -18.20 2.34 11.62
C TYR A 343 -19.28 1.36 12.06
N THR A 344 -19.18 0.79 13.27
CA THR A 344 -20.21 -0.13 13.79
C THR A 344 -21.43 0.63 14.28
N ASN A 345 -21.26 1.91 14.63
CA ASN A 345 -22.31 2.76 15.16
C ASN A 345 -23.03 3.61 14.09
N ILE A 346 -22.63 3.57 12.81
CA ILE A 346 -23.37 4.26 11.75
C ILE A 346 -24.66 3.49 11.41
N PRO A 347 -25.85 4.12 11.50
CA PRO A 347 -27.10 3.50 11.05
C PRO A 347 -27.14 3.46 9.51
N VAL A 348 -26.73 2.34 8.93
CA VAL A 348 -26.53 2.16 7.48
C VAL A 348 -27.74 2.58 6.64
N ASN A 349 -28.95 2.18 7.03
CA ASN A 349 -30.17 2.54 6.28
C ASN A 349 -30.40 4.06 6.23
N LYS A 350 -30.20 4.76 7.36
CA LYS A 350 -30.30 6.23 7.40
C LYS A 350 -29.20 6.88 6.55
N ALA A 351 -27.98 6.37 6.60
CA ALA A 351 -26.87 6.87 5.78
C ALA A 351 -27.15 6.71 4.28
N ILE A 352 -27.77 5.59 3.87
CA ILE A 352 -28.23 5.36 2.49
C ILE A 352 -29.32 6.38 2.12
N ASP A 353 -30.32 6.58 2.97
CA ASP A 353 -31.41 7.52 2.67
C ASP A 353 -30.91 8.97 2.54
N ILE A 354 -29.98 9.41 3.41
CA ILE A 354 -29.32 10.72 3.30
C ILE A 354 -28.51 10.82 2.00
N THR A 355 -27.78 9.75 1.64
CA THR A 355 -27.00 9.70 0.39
C THR A 355 -27.91 9.87 -0.83
N LEU A 356 -29.04 9.16 -0.86
CA LEU A 356 -30.01 9.25 -1.94
C LEU A 356 -30.64 10.66 -2.03
N LYS A 357 -30.98 11.26 -0.88
CA LYS A 357 -31.46 12.65 -0.82
C LYS A 357 -30.47 13.63 -1.44
N ARG A 358 -29.19 13.54 -1.07
CA ARG A 358 -28.13 14.42 -1.61
C ARG A 358 -27.84 14.18 -3.10
N LEU A 359 -27.97 12.93 -3.57
CA LEU A 359 -27.87 12.64 -5.01
C LEU A 359 -28.97 13.36 -5.80
N ASP A 360 -30.21 13.29 -5.32
CA ASP A 360 -31.35 13.96 -5.96
C ASP A 360 -31.15 15.48 -5.97
N GLU A 361 -30.76 16.07 -4.84
CA GLU A 361 -30.47 17.52 -4.72
C GLU A 361 -29.35 17.97 -5.67
N SER A 362 -28.35 17.13 -5.90
CA SER A 362 -27.25 17.41 -6.81
C SER A 362 -27.60 17.27 -8.30
N LYS A 363 -28.81 16.80 -8.64
CA LYS A 363 -29.26 16.46 -10.00
C LYS A 363 -28.34 15.50 -10.77
N LYS A 364 -27.44 14.78 -10.07
CA LYS A 364 -26.52 13.82 -10.70
C LYS A 364 -27.23 12.58 -11.20
N LEU A 365 -28.33 12.23 -10.56
CA LEU A 365 -29.13 11.07 -10.95
C LEU A 365 -29.76 11.25 -12.34
N ASP A 366 -30.11 12.49 -12.71
CA ASP A 366 -30.75 12.82 -14.00
C ASP A 366 -29.87 12.45 -15.21
N ASN A 367 -28.55 12.45 -15.03
CA ASN A 367 -27.57 12.12 -16.07
C ASN A 367 -27.21 10.63 -16.11
N LEU A 368 -27.82 9.80 -15.26
CA LEU A 368 -27.52 8.38 -15.12
C LEU A 368 -28.72 7.53 -15.51
N PRO A 369 -28.51 6.32 -16.06
CA PRO A 369 -29.61 5.41 -16.42
C PRO A 369 -30.24 4.72 -15.18
N PHE A 370 -29.95 5.19 -13.96
CA PHE A 370 -30.32 4.55 -12.71
C PHE A 370 -31.42 5.34 -12.00
N THR A 371 -32.42 4.62 -11.48
CA THR A 371 -33.41 5.22 -10.59
C THR A 371 -32.89 5.28 -9.14
N LYS A 372 -33.53 6.09 -8.29
CA LYS A 372 -33.24 6.13 -6.84
C LYS A 372 -33.34 4.74 -6.21
N THR A 373 -34.34 3.96 -6.61
CA THR A 373 -34.53 2.57 -6.18
C THR A 373 -33.38 1.67 -6.61
N ASP A 374 -32.86 1.83 -7.84
CA ASP A 374 -31.70 1.07 -8.30
C ASP A 374 -30.46 1.35 -7.44
N ILE A 375 -30.19 2.61 -7.15
CA ILE A 375 -29.05 3.01 -6.31
C ILE A 375 -29.22 2.49 -4.88
N LYS A 376 -30.43 2.57 -4.32
CA LYS A 376 -30.75 2.03 -2.98
C LYS A 376 -30.47 0.53 -2.89
N GLU A 377 -30.99 -0.26 -3.83
CA GLU A 377 -30.78 -1.70 -3.86
C GLU A 377 -29.30 -2.06 -4.03
N LEU A 378 -28.57 -1.36 -4.89
CA LEU A 378 -27.14 -1.59 -5.08
C LEU A 378 -26.31 -1.21 -3.84
N LEU A 379 -26.67 -0.14 -3.13
CA LEU A 379 -26.07 0.20 -1.84
C LEU A 379 -26.31 -0.88 -0.79
N ILE A 380 -27.54 -1.41 -0.69
CA ILE A 380 -27.87 -2.48 0.26
C ILE A 380 -27.05 -3.74 -0.05
N LEU A 381 -27.00 -4.18 -1.31
CA LEU A 381 -26.20 -5.32 -1.75
C LEU A 381 -24.70 -5.13 -1.50
N ALA A 382 -24.21 -3.90 -1.67
CA ALA A 382 -22.83 -3.58 -1.39
C ALA A 382 -22.52 -3.73 0.12
N PHE A 383 -23.44 -3.34 1.01
CA PHE A 383 -23.19 -3.29 2.45
C PHE A 383 -23.40 -4.61 3.20
N THR A 384 -23.99 -5.63 2.59
CA THR A 384 -24.36 -6.90 3.24
C THR A 384 -23.23 -7.56 4.05
N TYR A 385 -21.95 -7.39 3.66
CA TYR A 385 -20.80 -7.99 4.37
C TYR A 385 -19.73 -6.99 4.86
N GLY A 386 -20.08 -5.70 5.00
CA GLY A 386 -19.13 -4.67 5.41
C GLY A 386 -18.11 -4.34 4.31
N ASN A 387 -17.96 -3.07 3.97
CA ASN A 387 -17.47 -2.72 2.64
C ASN A 387 -16.65 -1.44 2.55
N THR A 388 -15.86 -1.34 1.49
CA THR A 388 -15.14 -0.17 0.97
C THR A 388 -15.97 1.12 0.85
N LEU A 389 -17.31 1.04 0.88
CA LEU A 389 -18.20 2.20 0.91
C LEU A 389 -18.41 2.79 2.31
N SER A 390 -18.06 2.08 3.39
CA SER A 390 -18.26 2.55 4.76
C SER A 390 -17.67 3.95 5.02
N PRO A 391 -16.45 4.32 4.54
CA PRO A 391 -15.90 5.65 4.78
C PRO A 391 -16.76 6.79 4.20
N ILE A 392 -17.28 6.64 2.97
CA ILE A 392 -18.08 7.70 2.36
C ILE A 392 -19.47 7.81 2.98
N LEU A 393 -20.11 6.70 3.32
CA LEU A 393 -21.40 6.75 4.00
C LEU A 393 -21.27 7.30 5.43
N ALA A 394 -20.21 6.93 6.15
CA ALA A 394 -19.91 7.49 7.46
C ALA A 394 -19.69 9.00 7.36
N ASP A 395 -18.93 9.47 6.37
CA ASP A 395 -18.71 10.90 6.17
C ASP A 395 -19.99 11.68 5.87
N ILE A 396 -20.86 11.15 5.00
CA ILE A 396 -22.14 11.76 4.65
C ILE A 396 -23.07 11.80 5.87
N TYR A 397 -23.18 10.69 6.60
CA TYR A 397 -24.01 10.62 7.80
C TYR A 397 -23.50 11.54 8.90
N MET A 398 -22.19 11.58 9.14
CA MET A 398 -21.62 12.42 10.18
C MET A 398 -21.74 13.91 9.85
N ASP A 399 -21.63 14.32 8.59
CA ASP A 399 -21.91 15.70 8.19
C ASP A 399 -23.36 16.10 8.51
N GLU A 400 -24.33 15.22 8.27
CA GLU A 400 -25.73 15.43 8.67
C GLU A 400 -25.89 15.48 10.20
N TYR A 401 -25.28 14.54 10.92
CA TYR A 401 -25.33 14.47 12.38
C TYR A 401 -24.74 15.75 13.03
N GLN A 402 -23.58 16.21 12.56
CA GLN A 402 -22.93 17.42 13.04
C GLN A 402 -23.82 18.65 12.82
N LYS A 403 -24.47 18.73 11.65
CA LYS A 403 -25.42 19.80 11.33
C LYS A 403 -26.67 19.79 12.20
N GLN A 404 -27.08 18.66 12.75
CA GLN A 404 -28.32 18.53 13.55
C GLN A 404 -28.08 18.57 15.07
N HIS A 405 -26.88 18.23 15.53
CA HIS A 405 -26.63 17.99 16.95
C HIS A 405 -25.45 18.75 17.52
N LEU A 406 -24.50 19.22 16.69
CA LEU A 406 -23.30 19.92 17.17
C LEU A 406 -23.40 21.45 17.03
N HIS A 407 -24.60 22.02 16.99
CA HIS A 407 -24.84 23.44 16.72
C HIS A 407 -24.01 24.41 17.58
N GLU A 408 -23.79 24.09 18.86
CA GLU A 408 -23.03 24.94 19.80
C GLU A 408 -21.56 25.14 19.38
N VAL A 409 -21.00 24.19 18.64
CA VAL A 409 -19.60 24.22 18.15
C VAL A 409 -19.50 24.15 16.63
N ASN A 410 -20.62 23.97 15.92
CA ASN A 410 -20.70 23.85 14.46
C ASN A 410 -20.74 25.24 13.80
N ILE A 411 -19.75 26.07 14.13
CA ILE A 411 -19.53 27.37 13.52
C ILE A 411 -18.50 27.17 12.40
N PRO A 412 -18.75 27.71 11.18
CA PRO A 412 -17.76 27.66 10.11
C PRO A 412 -16.40 28.15 10.61
N ASN A 413 -15.33 27.42 10.30
CA ASN A 413 -13.94 27.69 10.70
C ASN A 413 -13.56 27.39 12.16
N LYS A 414 -14.38 26.65 12.92
CA LYS A 414 -14.00 26.17 14.28
C LYS A 414 -14.13 24.67 14.49
N ILE A 415 -14.53 23.93 13.45
CA ILE A 415 -14.66 22.47 13.50
C ILE A 415 -13.94 21.85 12.29
N TRP A 416 -13.10 20.87 12.58
CA TRP A 416 -12.38 20.09 11.57
C TRP A 416 -12.51 18.62 11.92
N ARG A 417 -13.10 17.83 11.02
CA ARG A 417 -13.27 16.39 11.19
C ARG A 417 -12.40 15.62 10.20
N TYR A 418 -11.62 14.68 10.70
CA TYR A 418 -10.95 13.66 9.92
C TYR A 418 -11.48 12.29 10.35
N VAL A 419 -12.42 11.75 9.58
CA VAL A 419 -13.08 10.46 9.89
C VAL A 419 -13.75 10.50 11.28
N ASP A 420 -13.15 9.88 12.29
CA ASP A 420 -13.57 9.75 13.69
C ASP A 420 -13.02 10.86 14.60
N ASP A 421 -11.86 11.42 14.27
CA ASP A 421 -11.23 12.51 15.02
C ASP A 421 -11.86 13.87 14.62
N ILE A 422 -12.31 14.65 15.61
CA ILE A 422 -12.82 16.02 15.43
C ILE A 422 -11.99 16.97 16.29
N LEU A 423 -11.43 18.01 15.69
CA LEU A 423 -10.87 19.16 16.40
C LEU A 423 -11.92 20.27 16.46
N ILE A 424 -12.11 20.85 17.65
CA ILE A 424 -12.97 22.01 17.88
C ILE A 424 -12.20 23.15 18.55
N ILE A 425 -12.53 24.38 18.18
CA ILE A 425 -12.19 25.60 18.92
C ILE A 425 -13.46 26.09 19.61
N THR A 426 -13.44 26.20 20.93
CA THR A 426 -14.63 26.50 21.73
C THR A 426 -14.33 27.46 22.87
N LYS A 427 -15.34 28.22 23.30
CA LYS A 427 -15.28 29.05 24.51
C LYS A 427 -15.63 28.28 25.78
N MET A 428 -16.05 27.02 25.64
CA MET A 428 -16.35 26.15 26.77
C MET A 428 -15.06 25.85 27.55
N ASN A 429 -15.11 26.01 28.86
CA ASN A 429 -14.10 25.42 29.73
C ASN A 429 -14.27 23.89 29.79
N LYS A 430 -13.30 23.20 30.41
CA LYS A 430 -13.30 21.73 30.51
C LYS A 430 -14.61 21.16 31.07
N THR A 431 -15.12 21.71 32.17
CA THR A 431 -16.36 21.22 32.82
C THR A 431 -17.58 21.41 31.92
N GLN A 432 -17.65 22.53 31.21
CA GLN A 432 -18.72 22.79 30.23
C GLN A 432 -18.64 21.83 29.05
N LEU A 433 -17.42 21.57 28.53
CA LEU A 433 -17.21 20.60 27.46
C LEU A 433 -17.61 19.19 27.89
N ASP A 434 -17.21 18.76 29.08
CA ASP A 434 -17.57 17.44 29.61
C ASP A 434 -19.10 17.30 29.75
N LYS A 435 -19.77 18.35 30.23
CA LYS A 435 -21.24 18.40 30.27
C LYS A 435 -21.85 18.31 28.87
N TYR A 436 -21.35 19.11 27.93
CA TYR A 436 -21.80 19.12 26.53
C TYR A 436 -21.67 17.73 25.87
N VAL A 437 -20.53 17.07 26.04
CA VAL A 437 -20.29 15.72 25.52
C VAL A 437 -21.20 14.68 26.19
N ASN A 438 -21.43 14.80 27.50
CA ASN A 438 -22.40 13.96 28.20
C ASN A 438 -23.82 14.15 27.67
N ASP A 439 -24.22 15.38 27.35
CA ASP A 439 -25.54 15.68 26.78
C ASP A 439 -25.65 15.16 25.34
N LEU A 440 -24.61 15.31 24.51
CA LEU A 440 -24.53 14.66 23.20
C LEU A 440 -24.67 13.13 23.31
N ASN A 441 -24.03 12.52 24.31
CA ASN A 441 -24.10 11.10 24.55
C ASN A 441 -25.47 10.63 25.09
N LYS A 442 -26.35 11.53 25.55
CA LYS A 442 -27.74 11.19 25.89
C LYS A 442 -28.67 11.17 24.67
N ILE A 443 -28.27 11.78 23.55
CA ILE A 443 -29.07 11.76 22.32
C ILE A 443 -29.32 10.31 21.91
N ARG A 444 -30.59 10.01 21.58
CA ARG A 444 -31.01 8.68 21.17
C ARG A 444 -30.27 8.27 19.90
N GLY A 445 -29.49 7.20 19.99
CA GLY A 445 -28.71 6.68 18.89
C GLY A 445 -27.44 5.98 19.37
N THR A 446 -26.69 5.48 18.40
CA THR A 446 -25.48 4.69 18.56
C THR A 446 -24.21 5.52 18.54
N ILE A 447 -24.26 6.78 18.07
CA ILE A 447 -23.10 7.67 18.06
C ILE A 447 -22.82 8.15 19.48
N LYS A 448 -21.58 7.94 19.91
CA LYS A 448 -21.05 8.42 21.20
C LYS A 448 -19.68 9.05 20.98
N PHE A 449 -19.36 10.02 21.83
CA PHE A 449 -18.12 10.79 21.79
C PHE A 449 -17.34 10.62 23.09
N THR A 450 -16.02 10.65 22.98
CA THR A 450 -15.12 11.02 24.08
C THR A 450 -14.49 12.37 23.77
N SER A 451 -14.12 13.14 24.80
CA SER A 451 -13.41 14.41 24.65
C SER A 451 -12.02 14.37 25.26
N GLU A 452 -11.11 15.13 24.64
CA GLU A 452 -9.87 15.57 25.27
C GLU A 452 -9.83 17.11 25.23
N PHE A 453 -9.52 17.72 26.36
CA PHE A 453 -9.31 19.17 26.46
C PHE A 453 -7.81 19.44 26.40
N GLU A 454 -7.40 20.56 25.82
CA GLU A 454 -5.99 20.97 25.78
C GLU A 454 -5.33 20.94 27.17
N GLN A 455 -4.05 20.58 27.20
CA GLN A 455 -3.24 20.55 28.41
C GLN A 455 -1.96 21.33 28.16
N ASN A 456 -1.61 22.25 29.07
CA ASN A 456 -0.46 23.15 28.90
C ASN A 456 -0.47 23.85 27.53
N ASP A 457 -1.64 24.35 27.12
CA ASP A 457 -1.87 25.00 25.82
C ASP A 457 -1.56 24.13 24.59
N GLN A 458 -1.58 22.80 24.77
CA GLN A 458 -1.27 21.83 23.73
C GLN A 458 -2.40 20.82 23.52
N ILE A 459 -2.62 20.45 22.26
CA ILE A 459 -3.46 19.32 21.90
C ILE A 459 -2.90 18.59 20.68
N ASN A 460 -3.11 17.29 20.60
CA ASN A 460 -2.72 16.48 19.46
C ASN A 460 -3.92 16.30 18.51
N TYR A 461 -3.69 16.49 17.22
CA TYR A 461 -4.68 16.19 16.18
C TYR A 461 -3.96 15.63 14.96
N LEU A 462 -4.41 14.48 14.45
CA LEU A 462 -3.71 13.71 13.41
C LEU A 462 -2.25 13.38 13.81
N ASP A 463 -1.30 13.67 12.92
CA ASP A 463 0.15 13.61 13.14
C ASP A 463 0.75 14.99 13.45
N THR A 464 -0.04 15.88 14.07
CA THR A 464 0.38 17.21 14.52
C THR A 464 0.10 17.43 16.01
N MET A 465 0.97 18.21 16.65
CA MET A 465 0.77 18.80 17.95
C MET A 465 0.58 20.30 17.72
N LEU A 466 -0.56 20.82 18.20
CA LEU A 466 -0.88 22.23 18.17
C LEU A 466 -0.48 22.81 19.53
N THR A 467 0.21 23.94 19.53
CA THR A 467 0.60 24.67 20.74
C THR A 467 0.19 26.11 20.59
N LYS A 468 -0.58 26.65 21.54
CA LYS A 468 -0.88 28.07 21.53
C LYS A 468 0.37 28.86 21.88
N THR A 469 0.63 29.90 21.11
CA THR A 469 1.73 30.83 21.34
C THR A 469 1.24 32.24 21.12
N ILE A 470 1.68 33.17 21.97
CA ILE A 470 1.32 34.58 21.85
C ILE A 470 2.40 35.28 21.03
N ILE A 471 2.03 35.82 19.88
CA ILE A 471 2.89 36.66 19.05
C ILE A 471 2.15 37.96 18.74
N ASN A 472 2.76 39.10 19.00
CA ASN A 472 2.17 40.43 18.74
C ASN A 472 0.77 40.62 19.37
N ASN A 473 0.57 40.16 20.60
CA ASN A 473 -0.71 40.14 21.32
C ASN A 473 -1.83 39.30 20.67
N GLU A 474 -1.51 38.49 19.66
CA GLU A 474 -2.44 37.52 19.07
C GLU A 474 -2.08 36.09 19.50
N THR A 475 -3.09 35.28 19.78
CA THR A 475 -2.91 33.85 20.07
C THR A 475 -2.91 33.09 18.75
N ILE A 476 -1.75 32.56 18.37
CA ILE A 476 -1.57 31.77 17.15
C ILE A 476 -1.26 30.31 17.51
N LEU A 477 -1.47 29.41 16.54
CA LEU A 477 -1.16 27.99 16.70
C LEU A 477 0.19 27.65 16.06
N LYS A 478 1.17 27.34 16.90
CA LYS A 478 2.39 26.67 16.46
C LYS A 478 2.09 25.19 16.21
N ILE A 479 2.55 24.69 15.07
CA ILE A 479 2.34 23.30 14.64
C ILE A 479 3.68 22.56 14.65
N ARG A 480 3.69 21.37 15.25
CA ARG A 480 4.85 20.45 15.26
C ARG A 480 4.43 19.03 14.88
N TRP A 481 5.32 18.28 14.23
CA TRP A 481 5.12 16.87 13.95
C TRP A 481 4.91 16.05 15.23
N PHE A 482 3.85 15.25 15.28
CA PHE A 482 3.52 14.43 16.44
C PHE A 482 3.47 12.95 16.10
N ARG A 483 3.92 12.11 17.05
CA ARG A 483 3.80 10.65 17.00
C ARG A 483 3.49 10.10 18.37
N LYS A 484 2.53 9.18 18.41
CA LYS A 484 2.11 8.45 19.62
C LYS A 484 3.27 7.58 20.16
N ASP A 485 3.38 7.49 21.48
CA ASP A 485 4.41 6.69 22.18
C ASP A 485 4.34 5.19 21.88
N THR A 486 3.17 4.72 21.46
CA THR A 486 2.97 3.32 21.05
C THR A 486 3.73 2.93 19.77
N ALA A 487 4.29 3.89 19.03
CA ALA A 487 4.95 3.65 17.76
C ALA A 487 6.25 2.83 17.90
N ALA A 488 6.43 1.83 17.03
CA ALA A 488 7.58 0.94 17.05
C ALA A 488 8.91 1.59 16.59
N ASP A 489 8.87 2.83 16.09
CA ASP A 489 10.03 3.55 15.54
C ASP A 489 10.84 2.77 14.50
N ARG A 490 10.16 1.87 13.78
CA ARG A 490 10.72 1.11 12.67
C ARG A 490 9.93 1.32 11.39
N LEU A 491 10.69 1.62 10.34
CA LEU A 491 10.21 1.71 8.97
C LEU A 491 10.50 0.39 8.24
N LEU A 492 10.21 0.34 6.93
CA LEU A 492 10.55 -0.83 6.11
C LEU A 492 12.06 -1.11 6.20
N ASN A 493 12.45 -2.28 6.67
CA ASN A 493 13.85 -2.66 6.78
C ASN A 493 14.56 -2.55 5.41
N TYR A 494 15.73 -1.90 5.40
CA TYR A 494 16.48 -1.58 4.18
C TYR A 494 16.95 -2.82 3.40
N GLU A 495 17.15 -3.96 4.06
CA GLU A 495 17.56 -5.21 3.41
C GLU A 495 16.41 -5.88 2.65
N SER A 496 15.17 -5.44 2.87
CA SER A 496 14.01 -6.04 2.21
C SER A 496 14.10 -5.97 0.69
N SER A 497 13.61 -6.97 -0.03
CA SER A 497 13.68 -7.06 -1.49
C SER A 497 12.63 -6.17 -2.19
N HIS A 498 12.44 -4.95 -1.69
CA HIS A 498 11.69 -3.89 -2.35
C HIS A 498 12.60 -3.09 -3.28
N GLY A 499 12.02 -2.55 -4.36
CA GLY A 499 12.72 -1.63 -5.25
C GLY A 499 13.29 -0.42 -4.49
N LYS A 500 14.48 0.05 -4.90
CA LYS A 500 15.17 1.18 -4.24
C LYS A 500 14.32 2.45 -4.19
N SER A 501 13.44 2.65 -5.17
CA SER A 501 12.49 3.76 -5.19
C SER A 501 11.56 3.77 -3.97
N ILE A 502 11.06 2.62 -3.51
CA ILE A 502 10.17 2.55 -2.34
C ILE A 502 10.93 2.97 -1.09
N LYS A 503 12.14 2.43 -0.89
CA LYS A 503 12.99 2.75 0.27
C LYS A 503 13.36 4.23 0.29
N ASN A 504 13.75 4.78 -0.86
CA ASN A 504 14.07 6.21 -0.98
C ASN A 504 12.83 7.08 -0.72
N ASN A 505 11.67 6.70 -1.26
CA ASN A 505 10.42 7.44 -1.08
C ASN A 505 9.96 7.46 0.38
N ILE A 506 10.23 6.41 1.16
CA ILE A 506 9.95 6.44 2.61
C ILE A 506 10.73 7.57 3.28
N VAL A 507 12.03 7.70 3.01
CA VAL A 507 12.86 8.77 3.56
C VAL A 507 12.36 10.13 3.10
N LYS A 508 12.14 10.30 1.78
CA LYS A 508 11.65 11.55 1.19
C LYS A 508 10.31 11.97 1.80
N ASN A 509 9.32 11.08 1.81
CA ASN A 509 7.97 11.39 2.30
C ASN A 509 7.97 11.76 3.79
N MET A 510 8.74 11.05 4.62
CA MET A 510 8.86 11.38 6.05
C MET A 510 9.56 12.72 6.27
N THR A 511 10.62 13.00 5.49
CA THR A 511 11.34 14.28 5.55
C THR A 511 10.42 15.42 5.13
N THR A 512 9.75 15.30 3.98
CA THR A 512 8.77 16.29 3.51
C THR A 512 7.67 16.52 4.53
N ARG A 513 7.14 15.47 5.15
CA ARG A 513 6.12 15.59 6.20
C ARG A 513 6.60 16.41 7.39
N ILE A 514 7.81 16.17 7.89
CA ILE A 514 8.39 16.97 9.00
C ILE A 514 8.51 18.45 8.58
N LEU A 515 8.98 18.71 7.36
CA LEU A 515 9.13 20.09 6.84
C LEU A 515 7.80 20.80 6.54
N GLU A 516 6.72 20.04 6.28
CA GLU A 516 5.38 20.58 6.10
C GLU A 516 4.68 20.85 7.44
N THR A 517 4.94 20.03 8.46
CA THR A 517 4.22 20.04 9.74
C THR A 517 4.89 20.94 10.78
N THR A 518 6.21 20.85 10.95
CA THR A 518 6.93 21.59 11.99
C THR A 518 7.36 22.95 11.44
N GLN A 519 6.87 24.04 12.04
CA GLN A 519 7.17 25.40 11.54
C GLN A 519 8.52 25.94 12.03
N ASP A 520 8.90 25.62 13.26
CA ASP A 520 10.13 26.10 13.89
C ASP A 520 11.38 25.32 13.44
N ASN A 521 12.49 26.02 13.20
CA ASN A 521 13.71 25.42 12.67
C ASN A 521 14.44 24.51 13.67
N ILE A 522 14.38 24.82 14.97
CA ILE A 522 15.02 24.01 16.02
C ILE A 522 14.24 22.71 16.17
N ASP A 523 12.92 22.81 16.31
CA ASP A 523 12.01 21.66 16.39
C ASP A 523 12.14 20.76 15.14
N GLN A 524 12.22 21.35 13.94
CA GLN A 524 12.45 20.60 12.70
C GLN A 524 13.73 19.77 12.78
N GLN A 525 14.82 20.34 13.30
CA GLN A 525 16.09 19.64 13.37
C GLN A 525 16.04 18.47 14.38
N GLU A 526 15.36 18.65 15.51
CA GLU A 526 15.09 17.57 16.46
C GLU A 526 14.27 16.44 15.83
N ASP A 527 13.20 16.79 15.11
CA ASP A 527 12.32 15.83 14.45
C ASP A 527 13.06 15.06 13.34
N LEU A 528 13.93 15.74 12.58
CA LEU A 528 14.82 15.11 11.61
C LEU A 528 15.84 14.17 12.26
N ASN A 529 16.39 14.54 13.43
CA ASN A 529 17.28 13.66 14.19
C ASN A 529 16.55 12.40 14.69
N LYS A 530 15.28 12.54 15.10
CA LYS A 530 14.42 11.40 15.43
C LYS A 530 14.20 10.51 14.21
N LEU A 531 13.93 11.08 13.04
CA LEU A 531 13.82 10.32 11.78
C LEU A 531 15.12 9.58 11.43
N ARG A 532 16.29 10.19 11.61
CA ARG A 532 17.59 9.52 11.42
C ARG A 532 17.72 8.28 12.32
N SER A 533 17.37 8.41 13.60
CA SER A 533 17.39 7.30 14.55
C SER A 533 16.48 6.14 14.10
N MET A 534 15.26 6.44 13.66
CA MET A 534 14.32 5.42 13.14
C MET A 534 14.85 4.70 11.89
N LEU A 535 15.47 5.45 10.97
CA LEU A 535 16.04 4.90 9.74
C LEU A 535 17.24 4.00 10.03
N LEU A 536 18.09 4.39 10.99
CA LEU A 536 19.19 3.56 11.47
C LEU A 536 18.70 2.27 12.12
N LYS A 537 17.67 2.33 12.98
CA LYS A 537 16.98 1.14 13.54
C LYS A 537 16.39 0.23 12.45
N SER A 538 16.12 0.79 11.27
CA SER A 538 15.59 0.07 10.10
C SER A 538 16.70 -0.37 9.11
N ASN A 539 17.96 -0.34 9.53
CA ASN A 539 19.17 -0.69 8.77
C ASN A 539 19.44 0.16 7.52
N TYR A 540 18.92 1.40 7.44
CA TYR A 540 19.28 2.29 6.33
C TYR A 540 20.75 2.74 6.46
N PRO A 541 21.55 2.72 5.38
CA PRO A 541 22.92 3.20 5.43
C PRO A 541 22.98 4.70 5.74
N LEU A 542 23.82 5.10 6.71
CA LEU A 542 23.95 6.50 7.14
C LEU A 542 24.21 7.47 5.98
N LYS A 543 25.07 7.10 5.03
CA LYS A 543 25.37 7.91 3.84
C LYS A 543 24.14 8.16 2.96
N GLU A 544 23.25 7.16 2.83
CA GLU A 544 22.02 7.29 2.05
C GLU A 544 20.97 8.11 2.82
N ILE A 545 20.89 7.96 4.15
CA ILE A 545 20.03 8.77 5.02
C ILE A 545 20.37 10.26 4.84
N GLU A 546 21.62 10.64 5.10
CA GLU A 546 22.03 12.05 5.04
C GLU A 546 21.87 12.62 3.63
N LYS A 547 22.21 11.84 2.60
CA LYS A 547 22.02 12.25 1.22
C LYS A 547 20.55 12.54 0.91
N LEU A 548 19.65 11.61 1.23
CA LEU A 548 18.23 11.74 0.88
C LEU A 548 17.55 12.84 1.68
N ILE A 549 17.86 12.98 2.98
CA ILE A 549 17.34 14.07 3.82
C ILE A 549 17.81 15.41 3.25
N LYS A 550 19.11 15.59 3.03
CA LYS A 550 19.67 16.83 2.48
C LYS A 550 19.06 17.20 1.13
N GLN A 551 18.96 16.24 0.22
CA GLN A 551 18.32 16.43 -1.08
C GLN A 551 16.86 16.87 -0.93
N THR A 552 16.10 16.24 -0.04
CA THR A 552 14.69 16.57 0.16
C THR A 552 14.52 17.95 0.79
N CYS A 553 15.35 18.34 1.76
CA CYS A 553 15.33 19.68 2.34
C CYS A 553 15.64 20.76 1.29
N GLN A 554 16.60 20.51 0.39
CA GLN A 554 16.93 21.41 -0.72
C GLN A 554 15.78 21.52 -1.72
N GLU A 555 15.24 20.38 -2.17
CA GLU A 555 14.08 20.30 -3.08
C GLU A 555 12.87 21.07 -2.49
N PHE A 556 12.63 20.94 -1.18
CA PHE A 556 11.52 21.60 -0.49
C PHE A 556 11.69 23.13 -0.45
N LYS A 557 12.88 23.64 -0.10
CA LYS A 557 13.17 25.09 -0.08
C LYS A 557 13.03 25.70 -1.48
N SER A 558 13.57 25.04 -2.51
CA SER A 558 13.44 25.53 -3.90
C SER A 558 12.00 25.58 -4.38
N ASN A 559 11.14 24.65 -3.94
CA ASN A 559 9.72 24.65 -4.31
C ASN A 559 8.93 25.76 -3.61
N LYS A 560 9.22 26.07 -2.33
CA LYS A 560 8.62 27.21 -1.62
C LYS A 560 8.95 28.56 -2.27
N ASN A 561 10.20 28.76 -2.71
CA ASN A 561 10.59 30.01 -3.36
C ASN A 561 9.86 30.22 -4.70
N LYS A 562 9.69 29.15 -5.49
CA LYS A 562 8.98 29.20 -6.78
C LYS A 562 7.47 29.45 -6.66
N SER A 563 6.86 29.16 -5.52
CA SER A 563 5.45 29.50 -5.27
C SER A 563 5.26 30.96 -4.84
N ASN A 564 6.26 31.59 -4.24
CA ASN A 564 6.17 32.98 -3.80
C ASN A 564 6.34 34.00 -4.95
N ASP A 565 7.07 33.64 -6.03
CA ASP A 565 7.23 34.48 -7.24
C ASP A 565 6.02 34.47 -8.19
N LYS A 566 4.89 33.86 -7.82
CA LYS A 566 3.68 33.72 -8.67
C LYS A 566 2.41 34.31 -8.06
N ASN A 567 2.56 35.31 -7.19
CA ASN A 567 1.43 35.96 -6.52
C ASN A 567 0.88 37.19 -7.24
N ASP A 568 1.23 37.42 -8.51
CA ASP A 568 0.43 38.23 -9.44
C ASP A 568 -0.10 37.31 -10.56
N ASP A 569 -1.40 37.37 -10.82
CA ASP A 569 -2.22 36.55 -11.73
C ASP A 569 -2.71 35.18 -11.20
N ILE A 570 -3.71 35.22 -10.31
CA ILE A 570 -4.55 34.06 -9.98
C ILE A 570 -5.85 34.12 -10.79
N ALA A 571 -5.85 33.49 -11.95
CA ALA A 571 -7.04 32.82 -12.51
C ALA A 571 -6.58 31.68 -13.43
N GLY A 572 -6.76 30.45 -12.96
CA GLY A 572 -6.74 29.25 -13.80
C GLY A 572 -5.39 28.88 -14.40
N GLN A 573 -4.52 28.21 -13.64
CA GLN A 573 -3.55 27.26 -14.20
C GLN A 573 -2.95 26.38 -13.10
N ILE A 574 -3.66 25.29 -12.77
CA ILE A 574 -3.00 24.08 -12.33
C ILE A 574 -2.08 23.67 -13.49
N LYS A 575 -0.80 24.02 -13.41
CA LYS A 575 0.21 23.53 -14.36
C LYS A 575 0.38 22.03 -14.11
N ASP A 576 -0.43 21.24 -14.80
CA ASP A 576 -0.19 19.85 -15.12
C ASP A 576 1.19 19.73 -15.78
N LYS A 577 2.19 19.38 -14.98
CA LYS A 577 3.49 18.97 -15.51
C LYS A 577 3.31 17.58 -16.10
N ASN A 578 3.15 17.55 -17.42
CA ASN A 578 3.20 16.38 -18.31
C ASN A 578 2.15 15.29 -18.00
N ASN A 579 0.91 15.53 -18.43
CA ASN A 579 -0.02 14.43 -18.75
C ASN A 579 0.45 13.74 -20.05
N ASP A 580 1.51 12.94 -19.95
CA ASP A 580 1.58 11.75 -20.80
C ASP A 580 0.50 10.82 -20.29
N GLU A 581 -0.70 10.92 -20.87
CA GLU A 581 -1.84 10.10 -20.49
C GLU A 581 -1.45 8.62 -20.71
N PHE A 582 -1.29 7.89 -19.61
CA PHE A 582 -0.94 6.48 -19.66
C PHE A 582 -2.14 5.70 -20.21
N ILE A 583 -1.89 4.86 -21.20
CA ILE A 583 -2.92 4.11 -21.93
C ILE A 583 -3.57 3.06 -21.02
N CYS A 584 -2.78 2.45 -20.13
CA CYS A 584 -3.29 1.56 -19.11
C CYS A 584 -2.32 1.46 -17.93
N SER A 585 -2.79 0.80 -16.86
CA SER A 585 -1.96 0.40 -15.72
C SER A 585 -1.81 -1.11 -15.67
N LEU A 586 -0.59 -1.56 -15.40
CA LEU A 586 -0.22 -2.97 -15.26
C LEU A 586 0.38 -3.19 -13.89
N THR A 587 -0.02 -4.25 -13.19
CA THR A 587 0.57 -4.62 -11.89
C THR A 587 1.23 -5.99 -12.00
N LEU A 588 2.54 -6.06 -11.73
CA LEU A 588 3.30 -7.31 -11.81
C LEU A 588 4.00 -7.65 -10.48
N PRO A 589 4.18 -8.95 -10.15
CA PRO A 589 4.97 -9.34 -8.99
C PRO A 589 6.42 -8.83 -9.12
N TYR A 590 6.91 -8.11 -8.11
CA TYR A 590 8.26 -7.55 -8.15
C TYR A 590 9.33 -8.63 -8.12
N VAL A 591 10.28 -8.54 -9.05
CA VAL A 591 11.59 -9.19 -8.94
C VAL A 591 12.71 -8.18 -9.24
N PRO A 592 13.91 -8.34 -8.64
CA PRO A 592 15.04 -7.48 -8.94
C PRO A 592 15.34 -7.41 -10.44
N GLY A 593 15.56 -6.20 -10.96
CA GLY A 593 15.83 -5.93 -12.38
C GLY A 593 14.61 -5.47 -13.18
N MET A 594 13.41 -5.53 -12.61
CA MET A 594 12.18 -5.04 -13.24
C MET A 594 12.16 -3.52 -13.47
N GLU A 595 13.08 -2.77 -12.89
CA GLU A 595 13.23 -1.33 -13.15
C GLU A 595 13.51 -1.04 -14.62
N VAL A 596 14.20 -1.95 -15.31
CA VAL A 596 14.44 -1.83 -16.76
C VAL A 596 13.14 -2.05 -17.53
N LEU A 597 12.38 -3.09 -17.18
CA LEU A 597 11.07 -3.36 -17.77
C LEU A 597 10.12 -2.18 -17.55
N LYS A 598 10.05 -1.68 -16.31
CA LYS A 598 9.28 -0.49 -15.93
C LYS A 598 9.59 0.69 -16.85
N ARG A 599 10.87 1.01 -17.03
CA ARG A 599 11.30 2.11 -17.89
C ARG A 599 10.85 1.92 -19.34
N ARG A 600 10.90 0.71 -19.88
CA ARG A 600 10.48 0.42 -21.26
C ARG A 600 8.97 0.56 -21.41
N LEU A 601 8.19 -0.04 -20.51
CA LEU A 601 6.73 0.03 -20.55
C LEU A 601 6.24 1.47 -20.37
N GLU A 602 6.78 2.20 -19.39
CA GLU A 602 6.34 3.57 -19.09
C GLU A 602 6.77 4.56 -20.17
N LYS A 603 8.03 4.54 -20.61
CA LYS A 603 8.53 5.54 -21.57
C LYS A 603 8.21 5.23 -23.02
N LYS A 604 8.20 3.94 -23.43
CA LYS A 604 8.00 3.58 -24.85
C LYS A 604 6.55 3.24 -25.17
N LEU A 605 5.82 2.62 -24.24
CA LEU A 605 4.47 2.11 -24.50
C LEU A 605 3.39 2.88 -23.75
N LYS A 606 3.76 3.91 -22.97
CA LYS A 606 2.83 4.67 -22.10
C LYS A 606 1.98 3.75 -21.20
N ILE A 607 2.56 2.65 -20.74
CA ILE A 607 1.92 1.71 -19.79
C ILE A 607 2.52 1.94 -18.41
N LYS A 608 1.69 2.31 -17.44
CA LYS A 608 2.13 2.55 -16.06
C LYS A 608 2.35 1.21 -15.34
N LEU A 609 3.57 0.93 -14.90
CA LEU A 609 3.90 -0.34 -14.23
C LEU A 609 3.97 -0.16 -12.71
N PHE A 610 3.06 -0.86 -12.03
CA PHE A 610 3.04 -1.05 -10.60
C PHE A 610 3.57 -2.42 -10.21
N PHE A 611 4.01 -2.53 -8.96
CA PHE A 611 4.57 -3.75 -8.43
C PHE A 611 3.72 -4.27 -7.29
N SER A 612 3.38 -5.56 -7.34
CA SER A 612 2.89 -6.30 -6.17
C SER A 612 4.06 -6.94 -5.43
N TYR A 613 3.96 -6.92 -4.11
CA TYR A 613 4.90 -7.59 -3.20
C TYR A 613 4.12 -8.68 -2.45
N PRO A 614 4.74 -9.83 -2.17
CA PRO A 614 4.11 -10.92 -1.42
C PRO A 614 3.80 -10.54 0.02
#